data_AF-A0A1Y1QBJ5-F1
#
_entry.id   AF-A0A1Y1QBJ5-F1
#
_cell.length_a   1.000
_cell.length_b   1.000
_cell.length_c   1.000
_cell.angle_alpha   90.00
_cell.angle_beta   90.00
_cell.angle_gamma   90.00
#
_symmetry.space_group_name_H-M   'P 1'
#
loop_
_entity.id
_entity.type
_entity.pdbx_description
1 polymer ?
#
loop_
_entity_poly.entity_id
_entity_poly.type
_entity_poly.pdbx_seq_one_letter_code
_entity_poly.pdbx_strand_id
1 'polypeptide(L)'
;MVSTLKYWYCYVLLVLGLSACSPEPLVPDLQVKAIGVLERFAPFEPVVGTDSVAIFAARNEYEGFQFVITAGRAGAVNVQVSLSPLRNAAGEVIDGVAIFRERYVKVSTPSPHSPYAPQSWPDILLPAANNSPDVRSAYRAFPQNLSAGENVPVWVDVHVPAETKPGVYSGTVTVSADGLAPVELPVQLTVWNFTLPARSPLRTVFGTNGYRVAEIYGFERTGESAADNRLIRAYNDFMLDHYLSPESLWDASPEADADGKPDFQREFAGLGTVTENMRHYMQDKHASAYTYVFADSYPFADPLGKDRAKAQRFMREYAGWCAAHAGAERCYTDPSFVDEPDTREAYAYARHWGEFFDAVPLPNGEKIRYQVSEPPLNEDL
;
A
#
# COMPACT_ATOMS: atom_id res chain seq x y z
N MET A 1 43.28 56.32 -6.09
CA MET A 1 43.16 57.53 -6.93
C MET A 1 43.11 57.11 -8.40
N VAL A 2 41.99 57.42 -9.05
CA VAL A 2 41.84 57.87 -10.46
C VAL A 2 42.74 57.15 -11.51
N SER A 3 42.24 56.17 -12.25
CA SER A 3 41.46 56.25 -13.52
C SER A 3 42.28 56.13 -14.80
N THR A 4 41.58 55.66 -15.86
CA THR A 4 41.87 55.68 -17.31
C THR A 4 42.54 54.44 -17.90
N LEU A 5 42.23 53.94 -19.11
CA LEU A 5 41.12 54.08 -20.06
C LEU A 5 41.48 53.14 -21.24
N LYS A 6 40.48 52.41 -21.80
CA LYS A 6 40.38 51.89 -23.18
C LYS A 6 41.56 51.11 -23.81
N TYR A 7 41.30 49.84 -24.16
CA TYR A 7 41.57 49.34 -25.52
C TYR A 7 40.42 48.45 -26.00
N TRP A 8 39.93 48.76 -27.19
CA TRP A 8 38.90 48.06 -27.97
C TRP A 8 39.57 47.09 -28.97
N TYR A 9 38.77 46.14 -29.46
CA TYR A 9 38.99 45.19 -30.57
C TYR A 9 39.66 43.85 -30.24
N CYS A 10 38.83 42.84 -29.93
CA CYS A 10 39.09 41.47 -30.35
C CYS A 10 37.99 41.02 -31.31
N TYR A 11 38.44 40.73 -32.53
CA TYR A 11 37.70 40.15 -33.62
C TYR A 11 37.20 38.74 -33.27
N VAL A 12 35.94 38.51 -33.60
CA VAL A 12 35.27 37.27 -34.03
C VAL A 12 36.19 36.06 -34.23
N LEU A 13 36.02 35.06 -33.37
CA LEU A 13 36.28 33.65 -33.69
C LEU A 13 35.04 32.85 -33.27
N LEU A 14 34.11 32.75 -34.22
CA LEU A 14 32.89 31.97 -34.13
C LEU A 14 33.27 30.50 -34.30
N VAL A 15 33.62 29.83 -33.20
CA VAL A 15 33.84 28.38 -33.19
C VAL A 15 32.47 27.71 -33.22
N LEU A 16 32.18 27.08 -34.35
CA LEU A 16 31.11 26.12 -34.56
C LEU A 16 31.22 24.97 -33.56
N GLY A 17 30.65 25.15 -32.37
CA GLY A 17 30.24 24.04 -31.51
C GLY A 17 28.96 23.46 -32.08
N LEU A 18 29.09 22.63 -33.12
CA LEU A 18 28.02 21.72 -33.52
C LEU A 18 27.73 20.83 -32.31
N SER A 19 26.62 21.10 -31.65
CA SER A 19 25.98 20.19 -30.71
C SER A 19 25.86 18.84 -31.40
N ALA A 20 26.73 17.91 -31.05
CA ALA A 20 26.47 16.51 -31.31
C ALA A 20 25.21 16.19 -30.52
N CYS A 21 24.06 16.13 -31.20
CA CYS A 21 22.95 15.32 -30.72
C CYS A 21 23.55 13.93 -30.49
N SER A 22 23.71 13.56 -29.21
CA SER A 22 23.83 12.17 -28.84
C SER A 22 22.68 11.45 -29.56
N PRO A 23 22.92 10.43 -30.40
CA PRO A 23 21.82 9.68 -30.98
C PRO A 23 21.02 9.10 -29.82
N GLU A 24 19.76 9.53 -29.70
CA GLU A 24 18.81 8.90 -28.78
C GLU A 24 18.87 7.39 -29.02
N PRO A 25 18.98 6.56 -27.98
CA PRO A 25 19.10 5.12 -28.13
C PRO A 25 17.93 4.59 -28.97
N LEU A 26 18.26 4.03 -30.13
CA LEU A 26 17.29 3.52 -31.10
C LEU A 26 16.65 2.22 -30.57
N VAL A 27 15.35 2.25 -30.27
CA VAL A 27 14.52 1.05 -30.13
C VAL A 27 13.90 0.73 -31.51
N PRO A 28 14.30 -0.37 -32.19
CA PRO A 28 13.86 -0.63 -33.56
C PRO A 28 12.36 -0.91 -33.68
N ASP A 29 11.80 -1.69 -32.76
CA ASP A 29 10.39 -2.12 -32.80
C ASP A 29 9.72 -2.07 -31.41
N LEU A 30 10.08 -2.99 -30.51
CA LEU A 30 9.61 -3.04 -29.13
C LEU A 30 10.79 -3.42 -28.24
N GLN A 31 10.95 -2.74 -27.12
CA GLN A 31 11.96 -3.08 -26.11
C GLN A 31 11.27 -3.51 -24.83
N VAL A 32 11.85 -4.52 -24.18
CA VAL A 32 11.41 -5.01 -22.86
C VAL A 32 12.65 -5.08 -21.98
N LYS A 33 12.66 -4.35 -20.87
CA LYS A 33 13.78 -4.33 -19.92
C LYS A 33 13.29 -4.55 -18.50
N ALA A 34 13.89 -5.50 -17.80
CA ALA A 34 13.72 -5.64 -16.36
C ALA A 34 14.39 -4.48 -15.64
N ILE A 35 13.73 -3.97 -14.60
CA ILE A 35 14.20 -2.85 -13.79
C ILE A 35 14.17 -3.22 -12.31
N GLY A 36 14.84 -2.46 -11.45
CA GLY A 36 14.76 -2.65 -10.01
C GLY A 36 13.36 -2.34 -9.47
N VAL A 37 12.91 -3.07 -8.43
CA VAL A 37 11.55 -2.94 -7.85
C VAL A 37 11.25 -1.57 -7.18
N LEU A 38 12.25 -0.71 -7.06
CA LEU A 38 12.11 0.66 -6.55
C LEU A 38 12.35 1.71 -7.63
N GLU A 39 12.77 1.29 -8.82
CA GLU A 39 13.02 2.18 -9.95
C GLU A 39 11.69 2.54 -10.61
N ARG A 40 11.61 3.78 -11.10
CA ARG A 40 10.43 4.30 -11.79
C ARG A 40 10.90 5.13 -12.96
N PHE A 41 10.26 4.96 -14.11
CA PHE A 41 10.55 5.71 -15.32
C PHE A 41 9.33 6.52 -15.73
N ALA A 42 9.54 7.75 -16.20
CA ALA A 42 8.48 8.54 -16.83
C ALA A 42 7.99 7.90 -18.15
N PRO A 43 6.83 8.32 -18.68
CA PRO A 43 6.28 7.80 -19.94
C PRO A 43 7.22 7.87 -21.15
N PHE A 44 8.20 8.77 -21.19
CA PHE A 44 9.14 8.92 -22.32
C PHE A 44 10.60 9.02 -21.85
N GLU A 45 10.88 8.57 -20.63
CA GLU A 45 12.23 8.57 -20.09
C GLU A 45 13.03 7.40 -20.69
N PRO A 46 14.32 7.59 -21.04
CA PRO A 46 15.16 6.47 -21.47
C PRO A 46 15.25 5.39 -20.39
N VAL A 47 14.83 4.17 -20.72
CA VAL A 47 14.87 3.04 -19.80
C VAL A 47 16.25 2.39 -19.83
N VAL A 48 16.82 2.21 -18.65
CA VAL A 48 18.03 1.40 -18.43
C VAL A 48 17.64 0.21 -17.58
N GLY A 49 18.03 -0.99 -18.00
CA GLY A 49 17.66 -2.23 -17.31
C GLY A 49 18.35 -3.44 -17.92
N THR A 50 17.92 -4.63 -17.50
CA THR A 50 18.51 -5.91 -17.91
C THR A 50 17.59 -6.67 -18.86
N ASP A 51 18.16 -7.62 -19.61
CA ASP A 51 17.44 -8.51 -20.53
C ASP A 51 16.97 -9.81 -19.87
N SER A 52 16.93 -9.84 -18.54
CA SER A 52 16.42 -10.97 -17.75
C SER A 52 16.08 -10.54 -16.33
N VAL A 53 15.18 -11.29 -15.70
CA VAL A 53 14.78 -11.15 -14.29
C VAL A 53 15.40 -12.29 -13.49
N ALA A 54 16.01 -11.97 -12.35
CA ALA A 54 16.46 -12.93 -11.37
C ALA A 54 15.93 -12.51 -9.98
N ILE A 55 15.09 -13.35 -9.40
CA ILE A 55 14.45 -13.12 -8.10
C ILE A 55 14.66 -14.30 -7.16
N PHE A 56 14.51 -14.05 -5.87
CA PHE A 56 14.68 -15.03 -4.80
C PHE A 56 13.47 -14.97 -3.88
N ALA A 57 12.95 -16.12 -3.50
CA ALA A 57 11.83 -16.19 -2.57
C ALA A 57 11.97 -17.38 -1.65
N ALA A 58 11.48 -17.24 -0.44
CA ALA A 58 11.15 -18.34 0.43
C ALA A 58 9.85 -19.03 -0.03
N ARG A 59 9.54 -20.17 0.58
CA ARG A 59 8.23 -20.80 0.42
C ARG A 59 7.19 -20.03 1.22
N ASN A 60 5.96 -19.95 0.72
CA ASN A 60 4.89 -19.14 1.27
C ASN A 60 5.15 -17.62 1.19
N GLU A 61 5.91 -17.18 0.20
CA GLU A 61 6.21 -15.77 -0.06
C GLU A 61 5.56 -15.29 -1.36
N TYR A 62 5.23 -14.01 -1.42
CA TYR A 62 4.97 -13.29 -2.66
C TYR A 62 6.22 -12.49 -2.99
N GLU A 63 6.85 -12.78 -4.13
CA GLU A 63 8.01 -12.04 -4.60
C GLU A 63 7.65 -11.29 -5.88
N GLY A 64 7.90 -9.98 -5.87
CA GLY A 64 7.55 -9.06 -6.95
C GLY A 64 8.75 -8.73 -7.85
N PHE A 65 8.49 -8.49 -9.13
CA PHE A 65 9.47 -7.88 -10.03
C PHE A 65 8.80 -6.90 -11.00
N GLN A 66 9.61 -6.04 -11.61
CA GLN A 66 9.14 -5.05 -12.57
C GLN A 66 9.92 -5.12 -13.89
N PHE A 67 9.23 -4.78 -14.97
CA PHE A 67 9.85 -4.52 -16.26
C PHE A 67 9.11 -3.40 -16.99
N VAL A 68 9.78 -2.77 -17.94
CA VAL A 68 9.19 -1.72 -18.78
C VAL A 68 9.15 -2.18 -20.22
N ILE A 69 8.01 -1.96 -20.86
CA ILE A 69 7.82 -2.10 -22.30
C ILE A 69 7.98 -0.72 -22.92
N THR A 70 8.88 -0.55 -23.87
CA THR A 70 9.08 0.71 -24.60
C THR A 70 8.76 0.51 -26.07
N ALA A 71 7.81 1.28 -26.59
CA ALA A 71 7.48 1.26 -28.00
C ALA A 71 8.58 1.90 -28.86
N GLY A 72 8.85 1.31 -30.02
CA GLY A 72 9.75 1.88 -31.01
C GLY A 72 9.15 3.10 -31.72
N ARG A 73 9.81 3.54 -32.80
CA ARG A 73 9.46 4.81 -33.49
C ARG A 73 8.08 4.84 -34.12
N ALA A 74 7.51 3.68 -34.46
CA ALA A 74 6.18 3.59 -35.05
C ALA A 74 5.06 3.55 -34.00
N GLY A 75 5.39 3.51 -32.70
CA GLY A 75 4.46 3.09 -31.66
C GLY A 75 4.20 1.58 -31.70
N ALA A 76 3.22 1.12 -30.94
CA ALA A 76 2.80 -0.27 -30.92
C ALA A 76 1.27 -0.37 -30.70
N VAL A 77 0.63 -1.32 -31.37
CA VAL A 77 -0.83 -1.52 -31.31
C VAL A 77 -1.14 -2.87 -30.67
N ASN A 78 -2.17 -2.91 -29.83
CA ASN A 78 -2.63 -4.11 -29.13
C ASN A 78 -1.51 -4.85 -28.36
N VAL A 79 -0.66 -4.07 -27.66
CA VAL A 79 0.38 -4.62 -26.79
C VAL A 79 -0.26 -5.46 -25.69
N GLN A 80 0.20 -6.70 -25.56
CA GLN A 80 -0.24 -7.69 -24.59
C GLN A 80 0.95 -8.30 -23.87
N VAL A 81 0.71 -8.78 -22.66
CA VAL A 81 1.72 -9.40 -21.79
C VAL A 81 1.19 -10.73 -21.27
N SER A 82 2.07 -11.73 -21.23
CA SER A 82 1.84 -13.00 -20.55
C SER A 82 3.11 -13.48 -19.88
N LEU A 83 2.98 -14.31 -18.84
CA LEU A 83 4.09 -15.03 -18.21
C LEU A 83 3.76 -16.52 -18.24
N SER A 84 4.67 -17.33 -18.76
CA SER A 84 4.56 -18.79 -18.66
C SER A 84 4.60 -19.23 -17.19
N PRO A 85 3.98 -20.38 -16.83
CA PRO A 85 4.24 -21.00 -15.53
C PRO A 85 5.75 -21.21 -15.33
N LEU A 86 6.25 -20.97 -14.13
CA LEU A 86 7.66 -21.17 -13.82
C LEU A 86 7.88 -22.66 -13.55
N ARG A 87 8.89 -23.25 -14.19
CA ARG A 87 9.16 -24.69 -14.14
C ARG A 87 10.58 -24.99 -13.69
N ASN A 88 10.75 -26.01 -12.85
CA ASN A 88 12.08 -26.53 -12.53
C ASN A 88 12.44 -27.74 -13.41
N ALA A 89 13.69 -28.19 -13.34
CA ALA A 89 14.18 -29.33 -14.12
C ALA A 89 13.47 -30.66 -13.80
N ALA A 90 12.84 -30.78 -12.64
CA ALA A 90 12.05 -31.95 -12.24
C ALA A 90 10.58 -31.89 -12.73
N GLY A 91 10.19 -30.81 -13.42
CA GLY A 91 8.85 -30.64 -13.98
C GLY A 91 7.82 -30.04 -13.03
N GLU A 92 8.23 -29.59 -11.84
CA GLU A 92 7.34 -28.89 -10.92
C GLU A 92 7.00 -27.50 -11.43
N VAL A 93 5.84 -27.00 -11.02
CA VAL A 93 5.23 -25.79 -11.56
C VAL A 93 4.88 -24.84 -10.45
N ILE A 94 5.20 -23.56 -10.67
CA ILE A 94 4.64 -22.42 -9.94
C ILE A 94 3.82 -21.62 -10.96
N ASP A 95 2.51 -21.51 -10.74
CA ASP A 95 1.56 -20.83 -11.63
C ASP A 95 0.80 -19.69 -10.93
N GLY A 96 1.07 -19.45 -9.65
CA GLY A 96 0.56 -18.33 -8.86
C GLY A 96 1.17 -17.00 -9.30
N VAL A 97 0.81 -16.51 -10.48
CA VAL A 97 1.31 -15.26 -11.06
C VAL A 97 0.18 -14.25 -11.21
N ALA A 98 0.43 -13.00 -10.79
CA ALA A 98 -0.44 -11.87 -11.11
C ALA A 98 0.36 -10.79 -11.85
N ILE A 99 -0.19 -10.33 -12.98
CA ILE A 99 0.43 -9.29 -13.82
C ILE A 99 -0.40 -8.02 -13.69
N PHE A 100 0.27 -6.89 -13.50
CA PHE A 100 -0.36 -5.58 -13.36
C PHE A 100 0.30 -4.58 -14.30
N ARG A 101 -0.51 -3.81 -15.02
CA ARG A 101 0.00 -2.59 -15.68
C ARG A 101 0.05 -1.49 -14.63
N GLU A 102 1.19 -0.82 -14.52
CA GLU A 102 1.31 0.39 -13.72
C GLU A 102 0.79 1.58 -14.53
N ARG A 103 -0.38 2.08 -14.16
CA ARG A 103 -0.94 3.28 -14.79
C ARG A 103 -0.31 4.52 -14.17
N TYR A 104 0.10 5.42 -15.05
CA TYR A 104 0.64 6.72 -14.66
C TYR A 104 -0.42 7.61 -14.00
N VAL A 105 -0.01 8.25 -12.90
CA VAL A 105 -0.71 9.33 -12.22
C VAL A 105 0.06 10.63 -12.42
N LYS A 106 -0.63 11.66 -12.90
CA LYS A 106 -0.02 12.98 -13.08
C LYS A 106 0.06 13.70 -11.74
N VAL A 107 1.27 13.91 -11.24
CA VAL A 107 1.56 14.76 -10.08
C VAL A 107 1.96 16.14 -10.60
N SER A 108 1.05 17.10 -10.52
CA SER A 108 1.25 18.47 -11.02
C SER A 108 1.93 19.39 -10.01
N THR A 109 1.89 19.04 -8.73
CA THR A 109 2.45 19.83 -7.63
C THR A 109 3.29 18.91 -6.74
N PRO A 110 4.61 19.11 -6.67
CA PRO A 110 5.47 18.33 -5.79
C PRO A 110 5.16 18.64 -4.32
N SER A 111 5.35 17.65 -3.44
CA SER A 111 5.35 17.88 -2.00
C SER A 111 6.45 18.88 -1.60
N PRO A 112 6.28 19.62 -0.49
CA PRO A 112 7.36 20.45 0.06
C PRO A 112 8.66 19.65 0.19
N HIS A 113 9.79 20.25 -0.21
CA HIS A 113 11.13 19.64 -0.20
C HIS A 113 11.34 18.41 -1.09
N SER A 114 10.37 18.03 -1.93
CA SER A 114 10.59 16.99 -2.93
C SER A 114 11.70 17.41 -3.90
N PRO A 115 12.70 16.54 -4.18
CA PRO A 115 13.72 16.82 -5.18
C PRO A 115 13.19 16.67 -6.62
N TYR A 116 11.95 16.22 -6.80
CA TYR A 116 11.37 15.91 -8.10
C TYR A 116 10.44 17.01 -8.61
N ALA A 117 10.56 17.30 -9.92
CA ALA A 117 9.66 18.20 -10.63
C ALA A 117 8.27 17.56 -10.86
N PRO A 118 7.23 18.35 -11.21
CA PRO A 118 5.96 17.81 -11.68
C PRO A 118 6.15 16.79 -12.81
N GLN A 119 5.58 15.60 -12.67
CA GLN A 119 5.73 14.50 -13.63
C GLN A 119 4.58 13.50 -13.52
N SER A 120 4.49 12.59 -14.49
CA SER A 120 3.68 11.39 -14.43
C SER A 120 4.45 10.24 -13.77
N TRP A 121 3.89 9.64 -12.72
CA TRP A 121 4.49 8.54 -11.98
C TRP A 121 3.71 7.25 -12.15
N PRO A 122 4.37 6.11 -12.44
CA PRO A 122 3.69 4.82 -12.44
C PRO A 122 3.34 4.45 -11.00
N ASP A 123 2.04 4.28 -10.72
CA ASP A 123 1.56 4.16 -9.33
C ASP A 123 0.35 3.23 -9.19
N ILE A 124 -0.62 3.30 -10.10
CA ILE A 124 -1.85 2.50 -9.99
C ILE A 124 -1.62 1.11 -10.62
N LEU A 125 -1.61 0.06 -9.80
CA LEU A 125 -1.57 -1.33 -10.28
C LEU A 125 -2.94 -1.76 -10.84
N LEU A 126 -3.02 -1.95 -12.16
CA LEU A 126 -4.21 -2.45 -12.82
C LEU A 126 -4.05 -3.94 -13.16
N PRO A 127 -4.85 -4.85 -12.56
CA PRO A 127 -4.69 -6.29 -12.78
C PRO A 127 -5.03 -6.69 -14.22
N ALA A 128 -4.16 -7.46 -14.87
CA ALA A 128 -4.40 -8.01 -16.21
C ALA A 128 -5.55 -9.03 -16.23
N ALA A 129 -5.80 -9.71 -15.10
CA ALA A 129 -6.94 -10.61 -14.96
C ALA A 129 -8.30 -9.88 -14.97
N ASN A 130 -8.34 -8.56 -14.75
CA ASN A 130 -9.58 -7.80 -14.77
C ASN A 130 -10.01 -7.48 -16.21
N ASN A 131 -10.75 -8.41 -16.80
CA ASN A 131 -11.29 -8.30 -18.15
C ASN A 131 -12.76 -7.84 -18.20
N SER A 132 -13.37 -7.50 -17.06
CA SER A 132 -14.79 -7.14 -16.97
C SER A 132 -15.18 -6.10 -18.03
N PRO A 133 -16.27 -6.30 -18.79
CA PRO A 133 -16.70 -5.37 -19.83
C PRO A 133 -17.02 -3.97 -19.28
N ASP A 134 -17.39 -3.88 -18.00
CA ASP A 134 -17.77 -2.63 -17.33
C ASP A 134 -16.57 -1.74 -16.98
N VAL A 135 -15.35 -2.28 -17.02
CA VAL A 135 -14.13 -1.52 -16.79
C VAL A 135 -13.84 -0.64 -18.01
N ARG A 136 -13.81 0.68 -17.78
CA ARG A 136 -13.43 1.66 -18.82
C ARG A 136 -12.03 1.34 -19.35
N SER A 137 -11.82 1.53 -20.66
CA SER A 137 -10.54 1.23 -21.33
C SER A 137 -9.31 1.81 -20.63
N ALA A 138 -9.42 3.03 -20.10
CA ALA A 138 -8.35 3.71 -19.35
C ALA A 138 -7.88 2.94 -18.09
N TYR A 139 -8.72 2.05 -17.54
CA TYR A 139 -8.45 1.25 -16.34
C TYR A 139 -8.25 -0.24 -16.63
N ARG A 140 -8.14 -0.64 -17.90
CA ARG A 140 -7.72 -2.00 -18.27
C ARG A 140 -6.20 -2.09 -18.28
N ALA A 141 -5.64 -3.23 -17.88
CA ALA A 141 -4.19 -3.43 -17.97
C ALA A 141 -3.74 -3.62 -19.43
N PHE A 142 -4.39 -4.54 -20.16
CA PHE A 142 -4.08 -4.89 -21.55
C PHE A 142 -5.38 -5.23 -22.32
N PRO A 143 -5.38 -5.19 -23.67
CA PRO A 143 -4.30 -4.69 -24.54
C PRO A 143 -4.12 -3.16 -24.45
N GLN A 144 -2.94 -2.65 -24.83
CA GLN A 144 -2.63 -1.21 -24.88
C GLN A 144 -2.12 -0.76 -26.25
N ASN A 145 -2.46 0.47 -26.63
CA ASN A 145 -1.88 1.14 -27.78
C ASN A 145 -0.88 2.18 -27.27
N LEU A 146 0.34 2.13 -27.77
CA LEU A 146 1.46 2.95 -27.34
C LEU A 146 1.89 3.88 -28.46
N SER A 147 2.12 5.14 -28.11
CA SER A 147 2.76 6.11 -28.98
C SER A 147 4.27 5.85 -29.09
N ALA A 148 4.92 6.49 -30.05
CA ALA A 148 6.35 6.29 -30.28
C ALA A 148 7.18 6.63 -29.04
N GLY A 149 8.05 5.72 -28.61
CA GLY A 149 8.90 5.90 -27.43
C GLY A 149 8.17 5.81 -26.09
N GLU A 150 6.87 5.49 -26.06
CA GLU A 150 6.10 5.43 -24.82
C GLU A 150 6.46 4.18 -24.00
N ASN A 151 6.67 4.40 -22.70
CA ASN A 151 6.96 3.38 -21.70
C ASN A 151 5.69 2.91 -21.01
N VAL A 152 5.53 1.60 -20.86
CA VAL A 152 4.53 0.96 -19.99
C VAL A 152 5.24 0.09 -18.96
N PRO A 153 5.29 0.53 -17.69
CA PRO A 153 5.80 -0.30 -16.60
C PRO A 153 4.77 -1.36 -16.22
N VAL A 154 5.28 -2.54 -15.90
CA VAL A 154 4.51 -3.73 -15.56
C VAL A 154 5.08 -4.32 -14.29
N TRP A 155 4.22 -4.46 -13.29
CA TRP A 155 4.51 -5.18 -12.05
C TRP A 155 4.02 -6.62 -12.17
N VAL A 156 4.79 -7.56 -11.63
CA VAL A 156 4.41 -8.97 -11.57
C VAL A 156 4.63 -9.48 -10.16
N ASP A 157 3.60 -10.09 -9.58
CA ASP A 157 3.71 -10.86 -8.34
C ASP A 157 3.79 -12.35 -8.64
N VAL A 158 4.73 -13.03 -7.97
CA VAL A 158 4.86 -14.49 -8.00
C VAL A 158 4.65 -15.02 -6.58
N HIS A 159 3.54 -15.72 -6.37
CA HIS A 159 3.27 -16.46 -5.14
C HIS A 159 3.95 -17.83 -5.19
N VAL A 160 4.81 -18.11 -4.22
CA VAL A 160 5.47 -19.41 -4.03
C VAL A 160 4.72 -20.21 -2.97
N PRO A 161 4.00 -21.29 -3.32
CA PRO A 161 3.29 -22.11 -2.34
C PRO A 161 4.20 -22.67 -1.23
N ALA A 162 3.66 -22.85 -0.02
CA ALA A 162 4.40 -23.32 1.16
C ALA A 162 5.16 -24.65 0.97
N GLU A 163 4.61 -25.55 0.15
CA GLU A 163 5.15 -26.89 -0.12
C GLU A 163 6.01 -26.97 -1.39
N THR A 164 6.30 -25.83 -2.03
CA THR A 164 7.16 -25.76 -3.22
C THR A 164 8.52 -26.37 -2.91
N LYS A 165 9.08 -27.20 -3.80
CA LYS A 165 10.43 -27.71 -3.54
C LYS A 165 11.45 -26.58 -3.75
N PRO A 166 12.49 -26.50 -2.91
CA PRO A 166 13.57 -25.55 -3.12
C PRO A 166 14.29 -25.82 -4.43
N GLY A 167 14.75 -24.76 -5.09
CA GLY A 167 15.50 -24.87 -6.34
C GLY A 167 15.22 -23.74 -7.32
N VAL A 168 15.74 -23.89 -8.53
CA VAL A 168 15.61 -22.89 -9.59
C VAL A 168 14.41 -23.25 -10.48
N TYR A 169 13.53 -22.28 -10.66
CA TYR A 169 12.41 -22.32 -11.58
C TYR A 169 12.64 -21.27 -12.67
N SER A 170 12.25 -21.58 -13.91
CA SER A 170 12.40 -20.69 -15.05
C SER A 170 11.07 -20.52 -15.77
N GLY A 171 10.83 -19.29 -16.22
CA GLY A 171 9.70 -18.93 -17.06
C GLY A 171 10.10 -17.81 -18.00
N THR A 172 9.16 -17.39 -18.85
CA THR A 172 9.38 -16.33 -19.82
C THR A 172 8.18 -15.39 -19.81
N VAL A 173 8.45 -14.10 -19.64
CA VAL A 173 7.50 -13.06 -19.99
C VAL A 173 7.52 -12.90 -21.51
N THR A 174 6.35 -12.95 -22.14
CA THR A 174 6.18 -12.71 -23.57
C THR A 174 5.35 -11.45 -23.77
N VAL A 175 5.91 -10.49 -24.51
CA VAL A 175 5.23 -9.26 -24.92
C VAL A 175 4.98 -9.31 -26.41
N SER A 176 3.72 -9.16 -26.82
CA SER A 176 3.30 -9.20 -28.22
C SER A 176 2.54 -7.95 -28.62
N ALA A 177 2.66 -7.54 -29.87
CA ALA A 177 1.90 -6.44 -30.47
C ALA A 177 1.58 -6.78 -31.93
N ASP A 178 0.55 -6.15 -32.49
CA ASP A 178 0.10 -6.43 -33.85
C ASP A 178 1.19 -6.11 -34.88
N GLY A 179 1.50 -7.09 -35.74
CA GLY A 179 2.48 -6.93 -36.81
C GLY A 179 3.94 -6.89 -36.37
N LEU A 180 4.24 -7.06 -35.07
CA LEU A 180 5.59 -7.13 -34.52
C LEU A 180 5.93 -8.56 -34.06
N ALA A 181 7.21 -8.91 -34.12
CA ALA A 181 7.69 -10.14 -33.51
C ALA A 181 7.57 -10.03 -31.97
N PRO A 182 7.10 -11.10 -31.27
CA PRO A 182 7.09 -11.09 -29.82
C PRO A 182 8.48 -10.90 -29.23
N VAL A 183 8.56 -10.17 -28.12
CA VAL A 183 9.78 -9.99 -27.33
C VAL A 183 9.67 -10.82 -26.06
N GLU A 184 10.72 -11.57 -25.77
CA GLU A 184 10.78 -12.45 -24.60
C GLU A 184 11.74 -11.88 -23.55
N LEU A 185 11.32 -11.92 -22.29
CA LEU A 185 12.13 -11.58 -21.12
C LEU A 185 12.21 -12.82 -20.22
N PRO A 186 13.36 -13.53 -20.17
CA PRO A 186 13.55 -14.67 -19.30
C PRO A 186 13.43 -14.30 -17.82
N VAL A 187 12.77 -15.17 -17.05
CA VAL A 187 12.59 -15.04 -15.60
C VAL A 187 13.19 -16.26 -14.92
N GLN A 188 14.05 -16.02 -13.94
CA GLN A 188 14.58 -17.04 -13.04
C GLN A 188 14.16 -16.74 -11.61
N LEU A 189 13.52 -17.71 -10.95
CA LEU A 189 13.19 -17.66 -9.54
C LEU A 189 13.98 -18.75 -8.80
N THR A 190 14.71 -18.36 -7.76
CA THR A 190 15.33 -19.30 -6.83
C THR A 190 14.49 -19.40 -5.56
N VAL A 191 13.93 -20.58 -5.31
CA VAL A 191 13.17 -20.89 -4.09
C VAL A 191 14.12 -21.42 -3.01
N TRP A 192 14.17 -20.73 -1.87
CA TRP A 192 14.98 -21.11 -0.73
C TRP A 192 14.36 -22.24 0.10
N ASN A 193 15.22 -22.98 0.83
CA ASN A 193 14.81 -24.11 1.67
C ASN A 193 14.35 -23.69 3.08
N PHE A 194 13.46 -22.70 3.14
CA PHE A 194 12.69 -22.37 4.34
C PHE A 194 11.31 -21.84 3.95
N THR A 195 10.41 -21.78 4.93
CA THR A 195 9.01 -21.37 4.71
C THR A 195 8.70 -20.19 5.61
N LEU A 196 8.16 -19.11 5.05
CA LEU A 196 7.64 -18.00 5.83
C LEU A 196 6.35 -18.42 6.57
N PRO A 197 6.07 -17.86 7.75
CA PRO A 197 4.84 -18.15 8.47
C PRO A 197 3.59 -17.78 7.65
N ALA A 198 2.50 -18.53 7.81
CA ALA A 198 1.22 -18.26 7.15
C ALA A 198 0.51 -16.99 7.66
N ARG A 199 1.08 -16.32 8.67
CA ARG A 199 0.55 -15.11 9.30
C ARG A 199 1.70 -14.16 9.58
N SER A 200 1.44 -12.87 9.51
CA SER A 200 2.43 -11.87 9.90
C SER A 200 2.94 -12.12 11.32
N PRO A 201 4.26 -12.27 11.53
CA PRO A 201 4.81 -12.24 12.88
C PRO A 201 4.89 -10.82 13.43
N LEU A 202 4.68 -9.80 12.58
CA LEU A 202 4.74 -8.39 12.94
C LEU A 202 3.36 -7.88 13.34
N ARG A 203 3.33 -7.06 14.39
CA ARG A 203 2.17 -6.22 14.66
C ARG A 203 2.29 -4.96 13.82
N THR A 204 1.39 -4.84 12.86
CA THR A 204 1.33 -3.70 11.95
C THR A 204 0.05 -2.92 12.19
N VAL A 205 0.08 -1.63 11.91
CA VAL A 205 -1.08 -0.75 11.92
C VAL A 205 -0.89 0.20 10.75
N PHE A 206 -1.86 0.25 9.84
CA PHE A 206 -1.85 1.11 8.67
C PHE A 206 -3.12 1.94 8.65
N GLY A 207 -2.94 3.27 8.61
CA GLY A 207 -4.06 4.21 8.63
C GLY A 207 -4.97 4.04 7.41
N THR A 208 -6.25 3.84 7.67
CA THR A 208 -7.28 3.73 6.63
C THR A 208 -8.37 4.75 6.89
N ASN A 209 -8.74 5.52 5.87
CA ASN A 209 -9.78 6.54 6.02
C ASN A 209 -11.09 6.09 5.33
N GLY A 210 -11.93 5.38 6.08
CA GLY A 210 -13.26 4.97 5.60
C GLY A 210 -14.16 6.16 5.23
N TYR A 211 -13.99 7.33 5.86
CA TYR A 211 -14.72 8.55 5.48
C TYR A 211 -14.30 9.05 4.10
N ARG A 212 -13.01 8.98 3.77
CA ARG A 212 -12.52 9.36 2.44
C ARG A 212 -13.02 8.40 1.36
N VAL A 213 -13.12 7.11 1.67
CA VAL A 213 -13.76 6.13 0.77
C VAL A 213 -15.22 6.53 0.54
N ALA A 214 -15.99 6.76 1.60
CA ALA A 214 -17.38 7.19 1.54
C ALA A 214 -17.58 8.47 0.71
N GLU A 215 -16.72 9.48 0.91
CA GLU A 215 -16.73 10.73 0.15
C GLU A 215 -16.47 10.50 -1.36
N ILE A 216 -15.44 9.72 -1.70
CA ILE A 216 -15.07 9.46 -3.10
C ILE A 216 -16.18 8.69 -3.84
N TYR A 217 -16.82 7.74 -3.18
CA TYR A 217 -17.86 6.90 -3.77
C TYR A 217 -19.27 7.46 -3.60
N GLY A 218 -19.44 8.55 -2.84
CA GLY A 218 -20.70 9.28 -2.71
C GLY A 218 -21.75 8.60 -1.83
N PHE A 219 -21.35 8.01 -0.70
CA PHE A 219 -22.27 7.39 0.26
C PHE A 219 -22.00 7.84 1.70
N GLU A 220 -22.93 7.56 2.61
CA GLU A 220 -22.78 7.80 4.05
C GLU A 220 -22.55 6.50 4.82
N ARG A 221 -21.70 6.54 5.85
CA ARG A 221 -21.37 5.39 6.70
C ARG A 221 -22.43 5.19 7.78
N THR A 222 -23.64 4.80 7.37
CA THR A 222 -24.75 4.54 8.32
C THR A 222 -24.74 3.11 8.86
N GLY A 223 -24.19 2.17 8.10
CA GLY A 223 -24.25 0.74 8.40
C GLY A 223 -25.47 0.06 7.76
N GLU A 224 -26.38 0.81 7.14
CA GLU A 224 -27.64 0.30 6.58
C GLU A 224 -27.53 -0.25 5.16
N SER A 225 -26.53 0.19 4.39
CA SER A 225 -26.32 -0.23 3.01
C SER A 225 -25.33 -1.38 2.92
N ALA A 226 -25.82 -2.55 2.50
CA ALA A 226 -24.98 -3.74 2.35
C ALA A 226 -23.88 -3.57 1.30
N ALA A 227 -24.12 -2.79 0.24
CA ALA A 227 -23.11 -2.54 -0.79
C ALA A 227 -21.98 -1.66 -0.25
N ASP A 228 -22.31 -0.60 0.48
CA ASP A 228 -21.35 0.37 1.00
C ASP A 228 -20.49 -0.24 2.12
N ASN A 229 -21.12 -1.01 3.01
CA ASN A 229 -20.43 -1.77 4.04
C ASN A 229 -19.43 -2.77 3.44
N ARG A 230 -19.85 -3.52 2.41
CA ARG A 230 -18.97 -4.49 1.73
C ARG A 230 -17.82 -3.81 0.98
N LEU A 231 -18.04 -2.60 0.46
CA LEU A 231 -16.98 -1.83 -0.18
C LEU A 231 -15.88 -1.45 0.83
N ILE A 232 -16.25 -0.94 2.02
CA ILE A 232 -15.28 -0.65 3.08
C ILE A 232 -14.58 -1.93 3.55
N ARG A 233 -15.34 -3.02 3.77
CA ARG A 233 -14.79 -4.34 4.13
C ARG A 233 -13.76 -4.82 3.10
N ALA A 234 -14.00 -4.62 1.81
CA ALA A 234 -13.09 -5.05 0.76
C ALA A 234 -11.72 -4.36 0.84
N TYR A 235 -11.66 -3.07 1.21
CA TYR A 235 -10.38 -2.39 1.46
C TYR A 235 -9.64 -2.98 2.66
N ASN A 236 -10.35 -3.25 3.76
CA ASN A 236 -9.77 -3.86 4.95
C ASN A 236 -9.27 -5.29 4.66
N ASP A 237 -10.07 -6.09 3.96
CA ASP A 237 -9.73 -7.46 3.60
C ASP A 237 -8.53 -7.51 2.65
N PHE A 238 -8.46 -6.58 1.70
CA PHE A 238 -7.30 -6.44 0.80
C PHE A 238 -6.01 -6.17 1.58
N MET A 239 -6.03 -5.27 2.56
CA MET A 239 -4.86 -5.02 3.41
C MET A 239 -4.46 -6.26 4.23
N LEU A 240 -5.43 -6.95 4.81
CA LEU A 240 -5.19 -8.15 5.61
C LEU A 240 -4.67 -9.32 4.78
N ASP A 241 -5.11 -9.45 3.52
CA ASP A 241 -4.55 -10.42 2.57
C ASP A 241 -3.07 -10.17 2.26
N HIS A 242 -2.57 -8.95 2.53
CA HIS A 242 -1.16 -8.55 2.40
C HIS A 242 -0.48 -8.33 3.75
N TYR A 243 -1.02 -8.89 4.84
CA TYR A 243 -0.46 -8.82 6.20
C TYR A 243 -0.34 -7.39 6.78
N LEU A 244 -1.11 -6.45 6.25
CA LEU A 244 -1.22 -5.08 6.75
C LEU A 244 -2.51 -4.98 7.56
N SER A 245 -2.42 -4.70 8.87
CA SER A 245 -3.63 -4.55 9.68
C SER A 245 -4.17 -3.11 9.57
N PRO A 246 -5.44 -2.92 9.19
CA PRO A 246 -6.06 -1.59 9.19
C PRO A 246 -6.10 -1.01 10.60
N GLU A 247 -5.85 0.29 10.72
CA GLU A 247 -5.97 1.01 11.99
C GLU A 247 -7.39 0.97 12.55
N SER A 248 -8.41 1.08 11.68
CA SER A 248 -9.81 1.17 12.10
C SER A 248 -10.67 0.10 11.43
N LEU A 249 -11.26 -0.77 12.25
CA LEU A 249 -12.24 -1.78 11.83
C LEU A 249 -13.63 -1.37 12.29
N TRP A 250 -14.23 -0.39 11.60
CA TRP A 250 -15.45 0.29 12.03
C TRP A 250 -16.65 -0.65 12.24
N ASP A 251 -16.83 -1.60 11.33
CA ASP A 251 -17.88 -2.62 11.40
C ASP A 251 -17.64 -3.67 12.50
N ALA A 252 -16.45 -3.68 13.10
CA ALA A 252 -16.12 -4.46 14.29
C ALA A 252 -15.92 -3.57 15.53
N SER A 253 -16.32 -2.30 15.49
CA SER A 253 -16.20 -1.36 16.62
C SER A 253 -17.57 -1.10 17.26
N PRO A 254 -17.82 -1.48 18.52
CA PRO A 254 -19.06 -1.19 19.22
C PRO A 254 -19.21 0.31 19.50
N GLU A 255 -20.45 0.79 19.47
CA GLU A 255 -20.82 2.12 19.98
C GLU A 255 -21.38 2.01 21.40
N ALA A 256 -21.56 3.14 22.07
CA ALA A 256 -22.27 3.17 23.34
C ALA A 256 -23.79 3.04 23.12
N ASP A 257 -24.42 2.06 23.78
CA ASP A 257 -25.88 1.93 23.82
C ASP A 257 -26.53 3.03 24.70
N ALA A 258 -27.86 2.97 24.85
CA ALA A 258 -28.60 3.93 25.67
C ALA A 258 -28.15 3.98 27.15
N ASP A 259 -27.66 2.86 27.69
CA ASP A 259 -27.10 2.77 29.04
C ASP A 259 -25.60 3.15 29.08
N GLY A 260 -25.02 3.35 27.89
CA GLY A 260 -23.62 3.56 27.56
C GLY A 260 -22.71 2.39 27.91
N LYS A 261 -23.19 1.18 27.67
CA LYS A 261 -22.38 -0.03 27.51
C LYS A 261 -22.01 -0.20 26.04
N PRO A 262 -20.96 -0.96 25.70
CA PRO A 262 -20.66 -1.27 24.30
C PRO A 262 -21.74 -2.17 23.67
N ASP A 263 -22.31 -1.73 22.55
CA ASP A 263 -23.24 -2.55 21.76
C ASP A 263 -22.47 -3.49 20.82
N PHE A 264 -22.17 -4.69 21.32
CA PHE A 264 -21.51 -5.74 20.55
C PHE A 264 -22.44 -6.46 19.55
N GLN A 265 -23.75 -6.17 19.59
CA GLN A 265 -24.77 -6.79 18.74
C GLN A 265 -25.29 -5.84 17.65
N ARG A 266 -24.82 -4.59 17.62
CA ARG A 266 -25.07 -3.67 16.51
C ARG A 266 -24.82 -4.38 15.18
N GLU A 267 -25.81 -4.32 14.30
CA GLU A 267 -25.76 -4.94 12.98
C GLU A 267 -25.30 -3.96 11.90
N PHE A 268 -24.55 -4.51 10.95
CA PHE A 268 -24.21 -3.88 9.69
C PHE A 268 -24.85 -4.70 8.57
N ALA A 269 -25.68 -4.03 7.76
CA ALA A 269 -26.36 -4.67 6.65
C ALA A 269 -25.35 -5.42 5.77
N GLY A 270 -25.64 -6.70 5.50
CA GLY A 270 -24.81 -7.54 4.65
C GLY A 270 -23.49 -8.04 5.25
N LEU A 271 -23.15 -7.67 6.50
CA LEU A 271 -21.95 -8.11 7.22
C LEU A 271 -22.25 -8.79 8.57
N GLY A 272 -23.40 -8.52 9.19
CA GLY A 272 -23.77 -9.10 10.49
C GLY A 272 -23.40 -8.19 11.66
N THR A 273 -23.27 -8.76 12.85
CA THR A 273 -23.03 -8.03 14.10
C THR A 273 -21.57 -7.61 14.26
N VAL A 274 -21.32 -6.60 15.11
CA VAL A 274 -19.96 -6.21 15.56
C VAL A 274 -19.14 -7.43 16.03
N THR A 275 -19.75 -8.34 16.79
CA THR A 275 -19.06 -9.56 17.27
C THR A 275 -18.70 -10.53 16.14
N GLU A 276 -19.56 -10.69 15.14
CA GLU A 276 -19.25 -11.51 13.96
C GLU A 276 -18.14 -10.88 13.12
N ASN A 277 -18.16 -9.56 12.97
CA ASN A 277 -17.13 -8.82 12.24
C ASN A 277 -15.77 -8.86 12.97
N MET A 278 -15.77 -8.80 14.30
CA MET A 278 -14.57 -9.01 15.11
C MET A 278 -13.96 -10.40 14.90
N ARG A 279 -14.81 -11.44 14.84
CA ARG A 279 -14.37 -12.79 14.52
C ARG A 279 -13.75 -12.86 13.13
N HIS A 280 -14.42 -12.28 12.13
CA HIS A 280 -13.91 -12.22 10.76
C HIS A 280 -12.50 -11.62 10.71
N TYR A 281 -12.28 -10.44 11.30
CA TYR A 281 -10.97 -9.80 11.21
C TYR A 281 -9.88 -10.50 12.05
N MET A 282 -10.18 -10.85 13.30
CA MET A 282 -9.15 -11.31 14.22
C MET A 282 -8.90 -12.82 14.13
N GLN A 283 -9.95 -13.60 13.84
CA GLN A 283 -9.88 -15.06 13.81
C GLN A 283 -9.75 -15.61 12.40
N ASP A 284 -10.45 -15.05 11.41
CA ASP A 284 -10.43 -15.58 10.05
C ASP A 284 -9.34 -14.91 9.20
N LYS A 285 -9.25 -13.57 9.25
CA LYS A 285 -8.26 -12.77 8.51
C LYS A 285 -6.95 -12.50 9.27
N HIS A 286 -6.90 -12.90 10.54
CA HIS A 286 -5.70 -12.84 11.39
C HIS A 286 -5.07 -11.44 11.51
N ALA A 287 -5.90 -10.40 11.62
CA ALA A 287 -5.43 -9.05 11.92
C ALA A 287 -4.50 -9.06 13.15
N SER A 288 -3.36 -8.38 13.02
CA SER A 288 -2.29 -8.44 14.02
C SER A 288 -2.51 -7.46 15.18
N ALA A 289 -3.40 -6.48 14.98
CA ALA A 289 -3.75 -5.43 15.94
C ALA A 289 -5.24 -5.06 15.82
N TYR A 290 -5.79 -4.52 16.90
CA TYR A 290 -7.15 -3.99 16.98
C TYR A 290 -7.15 -2.70 17.81
N THR A 291 -7.60 -1.60 17.20
CA THR A 291 -7.64 -0.28 17.86
C THR A 291 -9.02 -0.04 18.47
N TYR A 292 -9.06 0.32 19.75
CA TYR A 292 -10.29 0.79 20.38
C TYR A 292 -10.71 2.13 19.79
N VAL A 293 -11.96 2.21 19.33
CA VAL A 293 -12.58 3.50 18.98
C VAL A 293 -13.04 4.19 20.28
N PHE A 294 -12.22 5.12 20.75
CA PHE A 294 -12.47 5.93 21.92
C PHE A 294 -11.72 7.27 21.79
N ALA A 295 -12.41 8.38 22.00
CA ALA A 295 -11.90 9.75 21.86
C ALA A 295 -12.07 10.56 23.15
N ASP A 296 -11.52 11.77 23.18
CA ASP A 296 -11.71 12.74 24.26
C ASP A 296 -13.15 13.23 24.40
N SER A 297 -13.95 13.10 23.35
CA SER A 297 -15.38 13.43 23.36
C SER A 297 -16.28 12.35 22.74
N TYR A 298 -15.80 11.12 22.58
CA TYR A 298 -16.58 10.00 22.03
C TYR A 298 -16.20 8.67 22.69
N PRO A 299 -17.16 7.81 23.08
CA PRO A 299 -18.61 7.99 22.96
C PRO A 299 -19.21 8.86 24.07
N PHE A 300 -18.38 9.42 24.96
CA PHE A 300 -18.81 10.29 26.07
C PHE A 300 -18.23 11.69 25.93
N ALA A 301 -18.99 12.71 26.31
CA ALA A 301 -18.63 14.11 26.08
C ALA A 301 -17.52 14.61 27.02
N ASP A 302 -17.40 14.03 28.22
CA ASP A 302 -16.37 14.41 29.21
C ASP A 302 -15.83 13.18 29.97
N PRO A 303 -15.03 12.31 29.32
CA PRO A 303 -14.54 11.07 29.92
C PRO A 303 -13.53 11.27 31.06
N LEU A 304 -12.85 12.42 31.12
CA LEU A 304 -11.93 12.73 32.20
C LEU A 304 -12.61 13.39 33.39
N GLY A 305 -13.75 14.05 33.19
CA GLY A 305 -14.57 14.68 34.21
C GLY A 305 -15.87 13.94 34.51
N LYS A 306 -17.00 14.52 34.09
CA LYS A 306 -18.35 14.10 34.52
C LYS A 306 -18.72 12.68 34.12
N ASP A 307 -18.26 12.22 32.96
CA ASP A 307 -18.60 10.89 32.44
C ASP A 307 -17.59 9.82 32.84
N ARG A 308 -16.56 10.16 33.64
CA ARG A 308 -15.43 9.27 33.94
C ARG A 308 -15.81 7.87 34.37
N ALA A 309 -16.71 7.76 35.35
CA ALA A 309 -17.12 6.44 35.84
C ALA A 309 -17.87 5.62 34.77
N LYS A 310 -18.63 6.28 33.89
CA LYS A 310 -19.35 5.64 32.78
C LYS A 310 -18.37 5.17 31.70
N ALA A 311 -17.44 6.06 31.32
CA ALA A 311 -16.38 5.79 30.36
C ALA A 311 -15.45 4.65 30.79
N GLN A 312 -15.06 4.59 32.07
CA GLN A 312 -14.24 3.49 32.59
C GLN A 312 -14.99 2.15 32.59
N ARG A 313 -16.31 2.14 32.83
CA ARG A 313 -17.11 0.91 32.71
C ARG A 313 -17.20 0.44 31.26
N PHE A 314 -17.48 1.35 30.33
CA PHE A 314 -17.49 1.07 28.90
C PHE A 314 -16.16 0.46 28.44
N MET A 315 -15.03 1.10 28.77
CA MET A 315 -13.71 0.61 28.39
C MET A 315 -13.36 -0.72 29.04
N ARG A 316 -13.81 -0.99 30.27
CA ARG A 316 -13.62 -2.30 30.91
C ARG A 316 -14.33 -3.40 30.13
N GLU A 317 -15.60 -3.20 29.80
CA GLU A 317 -16.40 -4.18 29.07
C GLU A 317 -15.86 -4.38 27.65
N TYR A 318 -15.49 -3.28 26.97
CA TYR A 318 -14.89 -3.32 25.64
C TYR A 318 -13.54 -4.02 25.63
N ALA A 319 -12.67 -3.74 26.60
CA ALA A 319 -11.37 -4.41 26.71
C ALA A 319 -11.51 -5.90 27.02
N GLY A 320 -12.45 -6.29 27.89
CA GLY A 320 -12.74 -7.69 28.18
C GLY A 320 -13.28 -8.45 26.96
N TRP A 321 -14.16 -7.82 26.18
CA TRP A 321 -14.65 -8.37 24.91
C TRP A 321 -13.51 -8.51 23.89
N CYS A 322 -12.66 -7.49 23.74
CA CYS A 322 -11.51 -7.55 22.85
C CYS A 322 -10.54 -8.67 23.26
N ALA A 323 -10.24 -8.81 24.55
CA ALA A 323 -9.41 -9.89 25.06
C ALA A 323 -9.96 -11.28 24.71
N ALA A 324 -11.28 -11.47 24.83
CA ALA A 324 -11.95 -12.73 24.51
C ALA A 324 -11.94 -13.09 23.02
N HIS A 325 -11.92 -12.10 22.12
CA HIS A 325 -12.06 -12.32 20.67
C HIS A 325 -10.76 -12.16 19.87
N ALA A 326 -9.88 -11.24 20.29
CA ALA A 326 -8.61 -10.90 19.65
C ALA A 326 -7.36 -11.37 20.40
N GLY A 327 -7.47 -11.60 21.72
CA GLY A 327 -6.32 -11.61 22.62
C GLY A 327 -5.97 -10.18 23.06
N ALA A 328 -5.89 -9.96 24.38
CA ALA A 328 -5.64 -8.63 24.97
C ALA A 328 -4.34 -8.01 24.44
N GLU A 329 -3.40 -8.85 24.01
CA GLU A 329 -2.14 -8.42 23.46
C GLU A 329 -2.19 -7.82 22.05
N ARG A 330 -3.33 -7.86 21.37
CA ARG A 330 -3.52 -7.20 20.09
C ARG A 330 -4.33 -5.91 20.22
N CYS A 331 -4.94 -5.68 21.37
CA CYS A 331 -5.83 -4.57 21.61
C CYS A 331 -5.08 -3.38 22.21
N TYR A 332 -5.34 -2.19 21.68
CA TYR A 332 -4.72 -0.94 22.14
C TYR A 332 -5.60 0.26 21.77
N THR A 333 -5.36 1.40 22.40
CA THR A 333 -5.93 2.68 21.99
C THR A 333 -4.78 3.56 21.51
N ASP A 334 -4.97 4.13 20.33
CA ASP A 334 -4.12 5.16 19.75
C ASP A 334 -4.96 6.43 19.59
N PRO A 335 -4.93 7.30 20.59
CA PRO A 335 -5.81 8.44 20.64
C PRO A 335 -5.19 9.59 19.86
N SER A 336 -5.66 9.82 18.63
CA SER A 336 -5.24 10.97 17.81
C SER A 336 -5.47 12.34 18.47
N PHE A 337 -6.22 12.41 19.58
CA PHE A 337 -6.41 13.61 20.39
C PHE A 337 -5.25 13.86 21.38
N VAL A 338 -4.34 12.90 21.52
CA VAL A 338 -3.04 13.06 22.17
C VAL A 338 -1.97 12.64 21.18
N ASP A 339 -1.75 13.49 20.18
CA ASP A 339 -0.77 13.28 19.13
C ASP A 339 0.45 14.20 19.32
N GLU A 340 1.63 13.63 19.14
CA GLU A 340 2.95 14.31 19.16
C GLU A 340 3.09 15.43 20.22
N PRO A 341 2.96 15.15 21.54
CA PRO A 341 3.06 16.19 22.55
C PRO A 341 4.46 16.83 22.55
N ASP A 342 4.52 18.15 22.44
CA ASP A 342 5.77 18.93 22.37
C ASP A 342 5.87 20.01 23.47
N THR A 343 4.84 20.14 24.30
CA THR A 343 4.78 21.08 25.43
C THR A 343 4.56 20.35 26.75
N ARG A 344 4.96 20.96 27.86
CA ARG A 344 4.74 20.42 29.22
C ARG A 344 3.25 20.13 29.47
N GLU A 345 2.38 21.02 29.01
CA GLU A 345 0.94 20.93 29.13
C GLU A 345 0.38 19.75 28.33
N ALA A 346 0.84 19.56 27.08
CA ALA A 346 0.46 18.41 26.27
C ALA A 346 0.92 17.07 26.89
N TYR A 347 2.16 17.01 27.41
CA TYR A 347 2.63 15.82 28.16
C TYR A 347 1.84 15.59 29.45
N ALA A 348 1.41 16.64 30.15
CA ALA A 348 0.56 16.49 31.32
C ALA A 348 -0.84 15.95 30.95
N TYR A 349 -1.39 16.41 29.82
CA TYR A 349 -2.66 15.91 29.28
C TYR A 349 -2.56 14.44 28.87
N ALA A 350 -1.49 14.04 28.18
CA ALA A 350 -1.20 12.65 27.84
C ALA A 350 -1.13 11.74 29.08
N ARG A 351 -0.43 12.19 30.13
CA ARG A 351 -0.36 11.46 31.41
C ARG A 351 -1.72 11.33 32.08
N HIS A 352 -2.57 12.36 32.02
CA HIS A 352 -3.89 12.30 32.62
C HIS A 352 -4.81 11.27 31.93
N TRP A 353 -4.64 11.09 30.62
CA TRP A 353 -5.25 9.98 29.88
C TRP A 353 -4.66 8.62 30.24
N GLY A 354 -3.34 8.53 30.38
CA GLY A 354 -2.68 7.33 30.89
C GLY A 354 -3.24 6.90 32.26
N GLU A 355 -3.41 7.83 33.19
CA GLU A 355 -4.04 7.61 34.50
C GLU A 355 -5.51 7.13 34.39
N PHE A 356 -6.27 7.64 33.42
CA PHE A 356 -7.64 7.21 33.16
C PHE A 356 -7.70 5.73 32.78
N PHE A 357 -6.88 5.30 31.82
CA PHE A 357 -6.83 3.92 31.35
C PHE A 357 -6.22 2.96 32.38
N ASP A 358 -5.17 3.38 33.09
CA ASP A 358 -4.55 2.60 34.17
C ASP A 358 -5.51 2.33 35.34
N ALA A 359 -6.45 3.24 35.58
CA ALA A 359 -7.46 3.09 36.61
C ALA A 359 -8.63 2.16 36.21
N VAL A 360 -8.70 1.70 34.95
CA VAL A 360 -9.71 0.72 34.50
C VAL A 360 -9.30 -0.68 34.97
N PRO A 361 -10.04 -1.31 35.89
CA PRO A 361 -9.62 -2.61 36.43
C PRO A 361 -9.98 -3.75 35.47
N LEU A 362 -8.96 -4.45 34.97
CA LEU A 362 -9.12 -5.66 34.14
C LEU A 362 -8.72 -6.93 34.92
N PRO A 363 -9.21 -8.11 34.50
CA PRO A 363 -8.79 -9.38 35.09
C PRO A 363 -7.27 -9.59 35.02
N ASN A 364 -6.73 -10.40 35.93
CA ASN A 364 -5.32 -10.85 35.92
C ASN A 364 -4.25 -9.75 35.91
N GLY A 365 -4.61 -8.51 36.27
CA GLY A 365 -3.69 -7.37 36.25
C GLY A 365 -3.37 -6.86 34.84
N GLU A 366 -4.17 -7.23 33.83
CA GLU A 366 -4.08 -6.65 32.50
C GLU A 366 -4.36 -5.13 32.54
N LYS A 367 -3.83 -4.42 31.55
CA LYS A 367 -4.01 -2.98 31.39
C LYS A 367 -4.44 -2.69 29.96
N ILE A 368 -5.27 -1.65 29.81
CA ILE A 368 -5.55 -1.08 28.49
C ILE A 368 -4.26 -0.43 28.00
N ARG A 369 -3.80 -0.83 26.81
CA ARG A 369 -2.60 -0.28 26.21
C ARG A 369 -2.92 1.06 25.58
N TYR A 370 -2.37 2.10 26.16
CA TYR A 370 -2.45 3.48 25.69
C TYR A 370 -1.16 3.83 24.96
N GLN A 371 -1.23 3.96 23.64
CA GLN A 371 -0.09 4.33 22.80
C GLN A 371 -0.11 5.84 22.56
N VAL A 372 1.06 6.46 22.60
CA VAL A 372 1.25 7.88 22.27
C VAL A 372 2.43 7.96 21.32
N SER A 373 2.25 8.66 20.21
CA SER A 373 3.34 9.02 19.31
C SER A 373 4.07 10.23 19.87
N GLU A 374 5.39 10.13 20.04
CA GLU A 374 6.23 11.25 20.47
C GLU A 374 6.90 11.89 19.24
N PRO A 375 7.06 13.23 19.21
CA PRO A 375 7.84 13.85 18.17
C PRO A 375 9.28 13.31 18.21
N PRO A 376 9.96 13.21 17.06
CA PRO A 376 11.37 12.83 17.06
C PRO A 376 12.15 13.76 17.99
N LEU A 377 12.86 13.19 18.96
CA LEU A 377 13.75 13.95 19.83
C LEU A 377 14.76 14.69 18.94
N ASN A 378 14.70 16.02 18.91
CA ASN A 378 15.83 16.79 18.41
C ASN A 378 16.98 16.54 19.39
N GLU A 379 17.92 15.68 19.02
CA GLU A 379 19.13 15.39 19.81
C GLU A 379 20.04 16.63 19.98
N ASP A 380 19.71 17.75 19.31
CA ASP A 380 20.43 19.03 19.32
C ASP A 380 19.87 20.08 20.30
N LEU A 381 18.96 19.73 21.22
CA LEU A 381 18.44 20.63 22.27
C LEU A 381 19.02 20.36 23.67
#